data_AF-M5EJF3-F1
#
_entry.id   AF-M5EJF3-F1
#
_cell.length_a   1.000
_cell.length_b   1.000
_cell.length_c   1.000
_cell.angle_alpha   90.00
_cell.angle_beta   90.00
_cell.angle_gamma   90.00
#
_symmetry.space_group_name_H-M   'P 1'
#
loop_
_entity.id
_entity.type
_entity.pdbx_description
1 polymer ?
#
loop_
_entity_poly.entity_id
_entity_poly.type
_entity_poly.pdbx_seq_one_letter_code
_entity_poly.pdbx_strand_id
1 'polypeptide(L)' 'MSRAAEEGIAKAISAEKTRRWQEENREAIESSNDYVRRNGLPLAKYRLF' A
#
# COMPACT_ATOMS: atom_id res chain seq x y z
N MET A 1 -4.30 1.01 -32.47
CA MET A 1 -3.41 0.70 -31.33
C MET A 1 -3.50 -0.79 -31.04
N SER A 2 -2.44 -1.42 -30.53
CA SER A 2 -2.47 -2.83 -30.12
C SER A 2 -2.91 -2.94 -28.67
N ARG A 3 -3.70 -3.97 -28.35
CA ARG A 3 -4.14 -4.29 -26.99
C ARG A 3 -3.00 -4.35 -25.97
N ALA A 4 -1.84 -4.88 -26.38
CA ALA A 4 -0.66 -4.96 -25.52
C ALA A 4 -0.12 -3.56 -25.11
N ALA A 5 -0.22 -2.57 -26.01
CA ALA A 5 0.21 -1.20 -25.72
C ALA A 5 -0.74 -0.52 -24.72
N GLU A 6 -2.04 -0.74 -24.85
CA GLU A 6 -3.06 -0.21 -23.92
C GLU A 6 -2.91 -0.81 -22.51
N GLU A 7 -2.71 -2.13 -22.42
CA GLU A 7 -2.45 -2.81 -21.14
C GLU A 7 -1.14 -2.32 -20.49
N GLY A 8 -0.11 -2.06 -21.28
CA GLY A 8 1.16 -1.51 -20.80
C GLY A 8 0.98 -0.12 -20.17
N ILE A 9 0.25 0.77 -20.83
CA ILE A 9 -0.04 2.12 -20.33
C ILE A 9 -0.88 2.06 -19.05
N ALA A 10 -1.93 1.23 -19.00
CA ALA A 10 -2.76 1.08 -17.81
C ALA A 10 -1.97 0.61 -16.58
N LYS A 11 -1.06 -0.35 -16.78
CA LYS A 11 -0.16 -0.84 -15.72
C LYS A 11 0.79 0.26 -15.23
N ALA A 12 1.40 1.01 -16.15
CA ALA A 12 2.32 2.10 -15.80
C ALA A 12 1.60 3.20 -14.99
N ILE A 13 0.38 3.58 -15.39
CA ILE A 13 -0.43 4.55 -14.66
C ILE A 13 -0.78 4.05 -13.26
N SER A 14 -1.20 2.79 -13.13
CA SER A 14 -1.52 2.20 -11.82
C SER A 14 -0.30 2.19 -10.90
N ALA A 15 0.87 1.78 -11.41
CA ALA A 15 2.10 1.73 -10.65
C ALA A 15 2.53 3.12 -10.15
N GLU A 16 2.44 4.13 -11.00
CA GLU A 16 2.79 5.51 -10.64
C GLU A 16 1.82 6.09 -9.59
N LYS A 17 0.52 5.80 -9.70
CA LYS A 17 -0.46 6.18 -8.68
C LYS A 17 -0.17 5.52 -7.34
N THR A 18 0.14 4.23 -7.34
CA THR A 18 0.53 3.50 -6.12
C THR A 18 1.80 4.11 -5.50
N ARG A 19 2.82 4.42 -6.31
CA ARG A 19 4.06 5.06 -5.83
C ARG A 19 3.78 6.38 -5.14
N ARG A 20 3.03 7.29 -5.79
CA ARG A 20 2.68 8.60 -5.21
C ARG A 20 1.91 8.46 -3.92
N TRP A 21 0.91 7.57 -3.89
CA TRP A 21 0.14 7.33 -2.67
C TRP A 21 1.03 6.81 -1.53
N GLN A 22 1.97 5.91 -1.80
CA GLN A 22 2.92 5.42 -0.79
C GLN A 22 3.83 6.54 -0.26
N GLU A 23 4.29 7.44 -1.13
CA GLU A 23 5.10 8.60 -0.74
C GLU A 23 4.31 9.58 0.12
N GLU A 24 3.10 9.94 -0.31
CA GLU A 24 2.20 10.84 0.42
C GLU A 24 1.78 10.28 1.79
N ASN A 25 1.66 8.96 1.92
CA ASN A 25 1.21 8.31 3.14
C ASN A 25 2.34 7.73 3.99
N ARG A 26 3.61 7.98 3.63
CA ARG A 26 4.77 7.36 4.30
C ARG A 26 4.78 7.61 5.80
N GLU A 27 4.55 8.84 6.23
CA GLU A 27 4.54 9.22 7.65
C GLU A 27 3.41 8.54 8.42
N ALA A 28 2.21 8.46 7.83
CA ALA A 28 1.07 7.78 8.43
C ALA A 28 1.31 6.27 8.57
N ILE A 29 1.94 5.66 7.58
CA ILE A 29 2.34 4.24 7.60
C ILE A 29 3.41 4.02 8.68
N GLU A 30 4.44 4.86 8.75
CA GLU A 30 5.49 4.77 9.77
C GLU A 30 4.93 4.92 11.17
N SER A 31 4.07 5.92 11.41
CA SER A 31 3.37 6.12 12.68
C SER A 31 2.53 4.90 13.07
N SER A 32 1.78 4.34 12.13
CA SER A 32 0.99 3.13 12.34
C SER A 32 1.87 1.92 12.66
N ASN A 33 3.00 1.76 11.96
CA ASN A 33 3.97 0.70 12.22
C ASN A 33 4.63 0.85 13.59
N ASP A 34 4.96 2.08 14.01
CA ASP A 34 5.48 2.36 15.35
C ASP A 34 4.50 2.00 16.44
N TYR A 35 3.21 2.32 16.24
CA TYR A 35 2.16 1.91 17.16
C TYR A 35 2.15 0.39 17.33
N VAL A 36 2.17 -0.36 16.23
CA VAL A 36 2.18 -1.84 16.26
C VAL A 36 3.44 -2.38 16.94
N ARG A 37 4.61 -1.78 16.67
CA ARG A 37 5.87 -2.17 17.33
C ARG A 37 5.80 -2.00 18.85
N ARG A 38 5.17 -0.93 19.34
CA ARG A 38 5.08 -0.59 20.76
C ARG A 38 3.96 -1.35 21.49
N ASN A 39 2.82 -1.56 20.83
CA ASN A 39 1.58 -2.02 21.46
C ASN A 39 1.16 -3.43 21.03
N GLY A 40 1.85 -4.02 20.05
CA GLY A 40 1.42 -5.23 19.37
C GLY A 40 0.34 -4.96 18.33
N LEU A 41 -0.07 -6.00 17.62
CA LEU A 41 -1.12 -5.91 16.60
C LEU A 41 -2.48 -5.63 17.25
N PRO A 42 -3.17 -4.53 16.89
CA PRO A 42 -4.55 -4.32 17.27
C PRO A 42 -5.39 -5.54 16.91
N LEU A 43 -6.32 -5.91 17.79
CA LEU A 43 -7.29 -6.98 17.54
C LEU A 43 -6.68 -8.37 17.28
N ALA A 44 -5.39 -8.57 17.56
CA ALA A 44 -4.75 -9.89 17.41
C ALA A 44 -5.50 -11.01 18.15
N LYS A 45 -6.17 -10.68 19.27
CA LYS A 45 -7.05 -11.58 20.04
C LYS A 45 -8.21 -12.19 19.25
N TYR A 46 -8.57 -11.63 18.09
CA TYR A 46 -9.65 -12.11 17.24
C TYR A 46 -9.14 -12.82 15.97
N ARG A 47 -7.83 -12.96 15.80
CA ARG A 47 -7.27 -13.66 14.64
C ARG A 47 -7.57 -15.15 14.74
N LEU A 48 -8.46 -15.63 13.88
CA LEU A 48 -8.64 -17.06 13.62
C LEU A 48 -7.49 -17.55 12.73
N PHE A 49 -7.04 -18.77 12.98
CA PHE A 49 -5.87 -19.42 12.39
C PHE A 49 -5.89 -19.41 10.85
#